data_AF-A0A963KX94-F1
#
_entry.id   AF-A0A963KX94-F1
#
_cell.length_a   1.000
_cell.length_b   1.000
_cell.length_c   1.000
_cell.angle_alpha   90.00
_cell.angle_beta   90.00
_cell.angle_gamma   90.00
#
_symmetry.space_group_name_H-M   'P 1'
#
loop_
_entity.id
_entity.type
_entity.pdbx_description
1 polymer ?
#
loop_
_entity_poly.entity_id
_entity_poly.type
_entity_poly.pdbx_seq_one_letter_code
_entity_poly.pdbx_strand_id
1 'polypeptide(L)'
;MFHSSRFFSNLCVFLLRLPKSMKKIVESVTSNVRTGQVWLNPGGGTSKIKRSDEEMLSYVRGHSRMYLPMSILVEAVARWRGKQVTSAELRRWRPDVFDSSRGGHSSNTTFLFMTLHKAGYASEIQGAGKAGSPFWVEIFEEPGTASG
;
A
#
# COMPACT_ATOMS: atom_id res chain seq x y z
N MET A 1 -11.62 37.63 -4.39
CA MET A 1 -11.06 37.70 -3.02
C MET A 1 -11.16 36.31 -2.42
N PHE A 2 -10.02 35.68 -2.15
CA PHE A 2 -9.89 34.29 -1.72
C PHE A 2 -10.54 34.06 -0.35
N HIS A 3 -11.43 33.06 -0.25
CA HIS A 3 -11.74 32.42 1.03
C HIS A 3 -10.78 31.25 1.22
N SER A 4 -9.77 31.48 2.05
CA SER A 4 -8.83 30.46 2.50
C SER A 4 -9.17 30.05 3.93
N SER A 5 -8.87 28.78 4.22
CA SER A 5 -8.44 28.30 5.53
C SER A 5 -9.51 27.83 6.52
N ARG A 6 -10.14 26.68 6.26
CA ARG A 6 -10.45 25.66 7.31
C ARG A 6 -10.45 24.24 6.74
N PHE A 7 -9.28 23.79 6.31
CA PHE A 7 -8.99 22.35 6.19
C PHE A 7 -7.78 22.06 7.08
N PHE A 8 -7.98 22.11 8.41
CA PHE A 8 -7.16 21.25 9.25
C PHE A 8 -7.63 19.83 8.94
N SER A 9 -6.86 19.12 8.12
CA SER A 9 -7.25 17.79 7.66
C SER A 9 -7.46 16.90 8.89
N ASN A 10 -8.58 16.17 8.94
CA ASN A 10 -8.84 15.13 9.95
C ASN A 10 -7.69 14.10 10.04
N LEU A 11 -6.80 14.09 9.04
CA LEU A 11 -5.68 13.18 8.87
C LEU A 11 -4.44 13.59 9.69
N CYS A 12 -4.20 14.89 9.90
CA CYS A 12 -3.12 15.36 10.78
C CYS A 12 -3.38 14.91 12.24
N VAL A 13 -4.65 14.89 12.66
CA VAL A 13 -5.07 14.35 13.97
C VAL A 13 -4.93 12.82 14.03
N PHE A 14 -5.17 12.12 12.93
CA PHE A 14 -5.01 10.67 12.84
C PHE A 14 -3.55 10.25 13.06
N LEU A 15 -2.60 10.89 12.36
CA LEU A 15 -1.16 10.62 12.49
C LEU A 15 -0.62 10.90 13.90
N LEU A 16 -1.10 11.96 14.56
CA LEU A 16 -0.73 12.27 15.94
C LEU A 16 -1.21 11.22 16.95
N ARG A 17 -2.29 10.50 16.64
CA ARG A 17 -2.88 9.43 17.46
C ARG A 17 -2.45 8.02 17.06
N LEU A 18 -1.69 7.88 15.98
CA LEU A 18 -1.16 6.58 15.59
C LEU A 18 -0.20 6.07 16.68
N PRO A 19 -0.33 4.79 17.09
CA PRO A 19 0.69 4.11 17.89
C PRO A 19 2.08 4.31 17.27
N LYS A 20 3.13 4.37 18.11
CA LYS A 20 4.51 4.54 17.63
C LYS A 20 4.90 3.51 16.55
N SER A 21 4.42 2.27 16.67
CA SER A 21 4.62 1.21 15.68
C SER A 21 4.04 1.55 14.30
N MET A 22 2.91 2.27 14.25
CA MET A 22 2.28 2.67 12.99
C MET A 22 2.99 3.85 12.30
N LYS A 23 3.63 4.74 13.07
CA LYS A 23 4.46 5.83 12.51
C LYS A 23 5.69 5.29 11.77
N LYS A 24 6.34 4.26 12.34
CA LYS A 24 7.47 3.57 11.71
C LYS A 24 7.14 3.00 10.32
N ILE A 25 5.90 2.55 10.12
CA ILE A 25 5.46 2.04 8.81
C ILE A 25 5.45 3.18 7.80
N VAL A 26 4.83 4.31 8.15
CA VAL A 26 4.76 5.49 7.29
C VAL A 26 6.16 6.01 6.96
N GLU A 27 7.03 6.14 7.96
CA GLU A 27 8.43 6.56 7.80
C GLU A 27 9.23 5.61 6.90
N SER A 28 9.08 4.30 7.08
CA SER A 28 9.76 3.32 6.21
C SER A 28 9.25 3.40 4.78
N VAL A 29 7.93 3.54 4.58
CA VAL A 29 7.37 3.68 3.23
C VAL A 29 7.88 4.96 2.57
N THR A 30 7.77 6.12 3.23
CA THR A 30 8.16 7.40 2.61
C THR A 30 9.66 7.53 2.38
N SER A 31 10.50 6.85 3.17
CA SER A 31 11.97 6.83 2.95
C SER A 31 12.41 5.91 1.80
N ASN A 32 11.72 4.79 1.59
CA ASN A 32 12.05 3.77 0.58
C ASN A 32 11.29 3.95 -0.75
N VAL A 33 10.09 4.52 -0.71
CA VAL A 33 9.20 4.73 -1.85
C VAL A 33 9.21 6.20 -2.23
N ARG A 34 9.98 6.55 -3.26
CA ARG A 34 10.25 7.93 -3.65
C ARG A 34 9.57 8.27 -4.97
N THR A 35 9.07 9.50 -5.06
CA THR A 35 8.53 10.05 -6.31
C THR A 35 9.54 9.91 -7.45
N GLY A 36 9.06 9.50 -8.62
CA GLY A 36 9.89 9.30 -9.81
C GLY A 36 10.39 7.86 -9.98
N GLN A 37 10.39 7.03 -8.93
CA GLN A 37 10.73 5.61 -9.05
C GLN A 37 9.78 4.89 -10.02
N VAL A 38 10.33 3.91 -10.73
CA VAL A 38 9.60 3.03 -11.65
C VAL A 38 9.80 1.60 -11.19
N TRP A 39 8.71 0.88 -10.97
CA TRP A 39 8.75 -0.51 -10.51
C TRP A 39 8.11 -1.45 -11.54
N LEU A 40 8.70 -2.63 -11.70
CA LEU A 40 8.15 -3.72 -12.50
C LEU A 40 7.04 -4.41 -11.71
N ASN A 41 5.87 -4.58 -12.31
CA ASN A 41 4.76 -5.29 -11.67
C ASN A 41 4.88 -6.80 -11.95
N PRO A 42 4.54 -7.68 -10.97
CA PRO A 42 4.57 -9.13 -11.17
C PRO A 42 3.72 -9.64 -12.33
N GLY A 43 2.59 -8.97 -12.60
CA GLY A 43 1.72 -9.27 -13.74
C GLY A 43 2.10 -8.56 -15.05
N GLY A 44 3.31 -8.01 -15.13
CA GLY A 44 3.79 -7.24 -16.27
C GLY A 44 3.47 -5.74 -16.22
N GLY A 45 4.22 -4.98 -17.02
CA GLY A 45 4.16 -3.53 -17.08
C GLY A 45 4.84 -2.84 -15.89
N THR A 46 4.74 -1.51 -15.84
CA THR A 46 5.41 -0.68 -14.83
C THR A 46 4.45 0.21 -14.05
N SER A 47 4.84 0.50 -12.81
CA SER A 47 4.21 1.50 -11.94
C SER A 47 5.20 2.62 -11.70
N LYS A 48 4.88 3.85 -12.11
CA LYS A 48 5.71 5.04 -11.83
C LYS A 48 5.13 5.81 -10.65
N ILE A 49 5.90 5.95 -9.57
CA ILE A 49 5.50 6.70 -8.37
C ILE A 49 5.40 8.19 -8.70
N LYS A 50 4.26 8.80 -8.35
CA LYS A 50 3.96 10.22 -8.57
C LYS A 50 3.86 11.03 -7.29
N ARG A 51 3.44 10.40 -6.18
CA ARG A 51 3.39 11.00 -4.84
C ARG A 51 3.67 9.91 -3.82
N SER A 52 4.44 10.26 -2.79
CA SER A 52 4.67 9.45 -1.61
C SER A 52 4.87 10.37 -0.42
N ASP A 53 3.86 10.43 0.44
CA ASP A 53 3.89 11.17 1.70
C ASP A 53 3.01 10.47 2.73
N GLU A 54 2.85 11.11 3.90
CA GLU A 54 2.14 10.55 5.05
C GLU A 54 0.64 10.32 4.79
N GLU A 55 0.07 10.93 3.74
CA GLU A 55 -1.34 10.82 3.44
C GLU A 55 -1.61 9.78 2.36
N MET A 56 -0.78 9.76 1.32
CA MET A 56 -1.14 9.11 0.07
C MET A 56 0.07 8.64 -0.73
N LEU A 57 -0.04 7.42 -1.26
CA LEU A 57 0.74 6.98 -2.40
C LEU A 57 -0.07 7.19 -3.68
N SER A 58 0.53 7.80 -4.69
CA SER A 58 -0.05 7.81 -6.04
C SER A 58 0.96 7.34 -7.07
N TYR A 59 0.46 6.64 -8.08
CA TYR A 59 1.28 6.08 -9.13
C TYR A 59 0.53 6.04 -10.46
N VAL A 60 1.29 5.88 -11.55
CA VAL A 60 0.74 5.65 -12.88
C VAL A 60 1.10 4.24 -13.32
N ARG A 61 0.10 3.48 -13.76
CA ARG A 61 0.26 2.17 -14.39
C ARG A 61 -0.50 2.17 -15.71
N GLY A 62 0.22 1.96 -16.82
CA GLY A 62 -0.34 2.21 -18.16
C GLY A 62 -0.81 3.66 -18.28
N HIS A 63 -2.07 3.86 -18.68
CA HIS A 63 -2.70 5.19 -18.76
C HIS A 63 -3.48 5.59 -17.50
N SER A 64 -3.56 4.71 -16.50
CA SER A 64 -4.35 4.94 -15.29
C SER A 64 -3.49 5.53 -14.18
N ARG A 65 -3.96 6.62 -13.57
CA ARG A 65 -3.45 7.13 -12.31
C ARG A 65 -4.22 6.49 -11.17
N MET A 66 -3.50 5.92 -10.21
CA MET A 66 -4.04 5.18 -9.08
C MET A 66 -3.58 5.82 -7.77
N TYR A 67 -4.37 5.61 -6.73
CA TYR A 67 -4.18 6.21 -5.41
C TYR A 67 -4.38 5.13 -4.35
N LEU A 68 -3.51 5.13 -3.35
CA LEU A 68 -3.58 4.26 -2.19
C LEU A 68 -3.32 5.10 -0.93
N PRO A 69 -4.34 5.36 -0.10
CA PRO A 69 -4.16 6.12 1.13
C PRO A 69 -3.20 5.39 2.07
N MET A 70 -2.33 6.14 2.73
CA MET A 70 -1.35 5.59 3.68
C MET A 70 -2.03 4.88 4.85
N SER A 71 -3.20 5.37 5.28
CA SER A 71 -4.01 4.72 6.32
C SER A 71 -4.38 3.29 5.96
N ILE A 72 -4.71 3.00 4.69
CA ILE A 72 -5.04 1.63 4.24
C ILE A 72 -3.84 0.71 4.37
N LEU A 73 -2.65 1.21 4.06
CA LEU A 73 -1.42 0.45 4.17
C LEU A 73 -1.12 0.12 5.64
N VAL A 74 -1.24 1.10 6.53
CA VAL A 74 -1.07 0.92 7.98
C VAL A 74 -2.11 -0.07 8.54
N GLU A 75 -3.37 0.07 8.15
CA GLU A 75 -4.45 -0.85 8.54
C GLU A 75 -4.17 -2.28 8.06
N ALA A 76 -3.65 -2.45 6.83
CA ALA A 76 -3.31 -3.76 6.31
C ALA A 76 -2.19 -4.41 7.13
N VAL A 77 -1.11 -3.69 7.44
CA VAL A 77 -0.03 -4.23 8.28
C VAL A 77 -0.57 -4.58 9.67
N ALA A 78 -1.37 -3.70 10.29
CA ALA A 78 -1.96 -3.97 11.60
C ALA A 78 -2.83 -5.23 11.62
N ARG A 79 -3.58 -5.48 10.54
CA ARG A 79 -4.50 -6.60 10.41
C ARG A 79 -3.81 -7.93 10.13
N TRP A 80 -2.76 -7.93 9.31
CA TRP A 80 -2.11 -9.15 8.82
C TRP A 80 -0.67 -9.36 9.29
N ARG A 81 -0.12 -8.51 10.16
CA ARG A 81 1.19 -8.75 10.78
C ARG A 81 1.31 -10.16 11.34
N GLY A 82 2.44 -10.81 11.03
CA GLY A 82 2.73 -12.20 11.38
C GLY A 82 1.94 -13.24 10.59
N LYS A 83 1.27 -12.85 9.49
CA LYS A 83 0.42 -13.74 8.69
C LYS A 83 0.65 -13.56 7.20
N GLN A 84 0.29 -14.60 6.46
CA GLN A 84 0.11 -14.54 5.03
C GLN A 84 -1.18 -13.79 4.68
N VAL A 85 -1.14 -13.00 3.61
CA VAL A 85 -2.32 -12.35 3.03
C VAL A 85 -2.32 -12.49 1.52
N THR A 86 -3.47 -12.84 0.96
CA THR A 86 -3.69 -12.97 -0.48
C THR A 86 -4.37 -11.73 -1.04
N SER A 87 -4.18 -11.54 -2.34
CA SER A 87 -4.87 -10.51 -3.12
C SER A 87 -6.39 -10.66 -3.13
N ALA A 88 -6.90 -11.88 -2.97
CA ALA A 88 -8.32 -12.14 -2.82
C ALA A 88 -8.85 -11.65 -1.46
N GLU A 89 -8.09 -11.83 -0.39
CA GLU A 89 -8.48 -11.37 0.95
C GLU A 89 -8.49 -9.84 1.06
N LEU A 90 -7.51 -9.15 0.46
CA LEU A 90 -7.53 -7.68 0.39
C LEU A 90 -8.79 -7.16 -0.32
N ARG A 91 -9.17 -7.76 -1.44
CA ARG A 91 -10.41 -7.44 -2.16
C ARG A 91 -11.68 -7.66 -1.33
N ARG A 92 -11.71 -8.71 -0.50
CA ARG A 92 -12.85 -8.97 0.40
C ARG A 92 -12.88 -7.98 1.57
N TRP A 93 -11.72 -7.60 2.10
CA TRP A 93 -11.62 -6.71 3.26
C TRP A 93 -11.95 -5.26 2.92
N ARG A 94 -11.36 -4.70 1.85
CA ARG A 94 -11.57 -3.32 1.39
C ARG A 94 -11.86 -3.28 -0.11
N PRO A 95 -13.04 -3.77 -0.52
CA PRO A 95 -13.42 -3.79 -1.94
C PRO A 95 -13.43 -2.40 -2.56
N ASP A 96 -13.76 -1.37 -1.78
CA ASP A 96 -13.72 0.05 -2.15
C ASP A 96 -12.31 0.54 -2.56
N VAL A 97 -11.26 -0.17 -2.17
CA VAL A 97 -9.87 0.17 -2.51
C VAL A 97 -9.28 -0.81 -3.52
N PHE A 98 -9.57 -2.11 -3.37
CA PHE A 98 -8.86 -3.18 -4.06
C PHE A 98 -9.68 -3.89 -5.13
N ASP A 99 -11.00 -3.68 -5.22
CA ASP A 99 -11.85 -4.39 -6.19
C ASP A 99 -12.37 -3.45 -7.28
N SER A 100 -11.90 -3.67 -8.51
CA SER A 100 -12.32 -2.88 -9.68
C SER A 100 -13.82 -2.93 -9.96
N SER A 101 -14.51 -3.99 -9.55
CA SER A 101 -15.96 -4.13 -9.73
C SER A 101 -16.77 -3.40 -8.66
N ARG A 102 -16.13 -2.92 -7.59
CA ARG A 102 -16.78 -2.31 -6.43
C ARG A 102 -16.22 -0.91 -6.10
N GLY A 103 -15.74 -0.21 -7.13
CA GLY A 103 -15.26 1.17 -7.03
C GLY A 103 -13.79 1.33 -6.64
N GLY A 104 -13.06 0.23 -6.40
CA GLY A 104 -11.62 0.23 -6.14
C GLY A 104 -10.77 -0.02 -7.39
N HIS A 105 -9.50 -0.38 -7.18
CA HIS A 105 -8.60 -0.80 -8.25
C HIS A 105 -7.86 -2.09 -7.89
N SER A 106 -8.06 -3.15 -8.66
CA SER A 106 -7.36 -4.44 -8.48
C SER A 106 -5.84 -4.32 -8.45
N SER A 107 -5.30 -3.37 -9.21
CA SER A 107 -3.86 -3.05 -9.23
C SER A 107 -3.32 -2.52 -7.90
N ASN A 108 -4.15 -1.91 -7.05
CA ASN A 108 -3.73 -1.44 -5.72
C ASN A 108 -3.28 -2.61 -4.85
N THR A 109 -3.76 -3.82 -5.13
CA THR A 109 -3.41 -5.01 -4.36
C THR A 109 -1.94 -5.37 -4.51
N THR A 110 -1.49 -5.53 -5.76
CA THR A 110 -0.07 -5.81 -6.05
C THR A 110 0.80 -4.63 -5.69
N PHE A 111 0.30 -3.40 -5.89
CA PHE A 111 1.04 -2.21 -5.52
C PHE A 111 1.27 -2.13 -4.00
N LEU A 112 0.26 -2.41 -3.18
CA LEU A 112 0.39 -2.49 -1.73
C LEU A 112 1.45 -3.53 -1.33
N PHE A 113 1.41 -4.73 -1.90
CA PHE A 113 2.43 -5.75 -1.63
C PHE A 113 3.85 -5.29 -1.98
N MET A 114 4.03 -4.67 -3.15
CA MET A 114 5.32 -4.13 -3.57
C MET A 114 5.80 -3.02 -2.63
N THR A 115 4.91 -2.11 -2.22
CA THR A 115 5.22 -1.05 -1.28
C THR A 115 5.67 -1.61 0.07
N LEU A 116 4.93 -2.58 0.62
CA LEU A 116 5.29 -3.21 1.89
C LEU A 116 6.62 -3.96 1.80
N HIS A 117 6.85 -4.68 0.71
CA HIS A 117 8.11 -5.36 0.47
C HIS A 117 9.29 -4.38 0.39
N LYS A 118 9.13 -3.26 -0.34
CA LYS A 118 10.16 -2.20 -0.40
C LYS A 118 10.40 -1.50 0.93
N ALA A 119 9.38 -1.41 1.78
CA ALA A 119 9.49 -0.89 3.14
C ALA A 119 9.99 -1.94 4.16
N GLY A 120 10.26 -3.17 3.71
CA GLY A 120 10.75 -4.27 4.54
C GLY A 120 9.69 -4.98 5.39
N TYR A 121 8.41 -4.68 5.20
CA TYR A 121 7.27 -5.24 5.97
C TYR A 121 6.59 -6.42 5.29
N ALA A 122 7.08 -6.86 4.13
CA ALA A 122 6.52 -8.03 3.47
C ALA A 122 7.59 -8.84 2.73
N SER A 123 7.31 -10.14 2.61
CA SER A 123 8.07 -11.04 1.73
C SER A 123 7.96 -10.60 0.26
N GLU A 124 8.74 -11.25 -0.60
CA GLU A 124 8.50 -11.17 -2.04
C GLU A 124 7.09 -11.66 -2.40
N ILE A 125 6.56 -11.14 -3.51
CA ILE A 125 5.24 -11.52 -4.00
C ILE A 125 5.32 -12.91 -4.61
N GLN A 126 4.48 -13.79 -4.11
CA GLN A 126 4.33 -15.17 -4.57
C GLN A 126 2.98 -15.38 -5.25
N GLY A 127 2.82 -16.50 -5.95
CA GLY A 127 1.59 -16.85 -6.69
C GLY A 127 1.48 -16.22 -8.08
N ALA A 128 0.58 -16.75 -8.90
CA ALA A 128 0.48 -16.39 -10.32
C ALA A 128 -0.56 -15.30 -10.66
N GLY A 129 -1.25 -14.75 -9.65
CA GLY A 129 -2.25 -13.70 -9.84
C GLY A 129 -3.54 -14.15 -10.55
N LYS A 130 -3.85 -15.45 -10.56
CA LYS A 130 -5.03 -16.03 -11.23
C LYS A 130 -5.96 -16.75 -10.25
N ALA A 131 -7.16 -17.12 -10.70
CA ALA A 131 -8.05 -17.97 -9.92
C ALA A 131 -7.34 -19.27 -9.51
N GLY A 132 -7.44 -19.65 -8.24
CA GLY A 132 -6.72 -20.80 -7.66
C GLY A 132 -5.24 -20.55 -7.31
N SER A 133 -4.62 -19.46 -7.79
CA SER A 133 -3.27 -19.04 -7.43
C SER A 133 -3.19 -17.52 -7.33
N PRO A 134 -3.87 -16.92 -6.33
CA PRO A 134 -3.83 -15.48 -6.13
C PRO A 134 -2.41 -15.04 -5.75
N PHE A 135 -2.06 -13.79 -6.07
CA PHE A 135 -0.86 -13.20 -5.48
C PHE A 135 -0.97 -13.18 -3.96
N TRP A 136 0.14 -13.40 -3.26
CA TRP A 136 0.22 -13.34 -1.80
C TRP A 136 1.60 -12.91 -1.31
N VAL A 137 1.64 -12.45 -0.06
CA VAL A 137 2.87 -12.14 0.70
C VAL A 137 2.69 -12.55 2.15
N GLU A 138 3.79 -12.74 2.87
CA GLU A 138 3.82 -12.72 4.33
C GLU A 138 4.05 -11.30 4.81
N ILE A 139 3.30 -10.84 5.80
CA ILE A 139 3.47 -9.53 6.42
C ILE A 139 4.26 -9.69 7.73
N PHE A 140 5.36 -8.97 7.83
CA PHE A 140 6.26 -9.02 8.98
C PHE A 140 5.81 -8.09 10.11
N GLU A 141 6.19 -8.43 11.34
CA GLU A 141 5.90 -7.58 12.51
C GLU A 141 6.78 -6.32 12.55
N GLU A 142 8.03 -6.45 12.14
CA GLU A 142 9.02 -5.36 12.07
C GLU A 142 9.76 -5.45 10.73
N PRO A 143 10.32 -4.34 10.23
CA PRO A 143 11.00 -4.33 8.96
C PRO A 143 12.28 -5.18 9.02
N GLY A 144 12.49 -6.05 8.03
CA GLY A 144 13.74 -6.82 7.90
C GLY A 144 13.79 -8.15 8.67
N THR A 145 12.69 -8.61 9.28
CA THR A 145 12.59 -9.98 9.81
C THR A 145 12.31 -11.01 8.71
N ALA A 146 12.90 -10.85 7.52
CA ALA A 146 12.93 -11.94 6.56
C ALA A 146 13.83 -13.03 7.16
N SER A 147 13.22 -13.98 7.87
CA SER A 147 13.84 -15.22 8.27
C SER A 147 14.23 -15.96 6.99
N GLY A 148 15.54 -16.02 6.74
CA GLY A 148 16.13 -16.90 5.72
C GLY A 148 15.94 -18.37 6.05
#